data_AF-A0A7C4F259-F1
#
_entry.id   AF-A0A7C4F259-F1
#
_cell.length_a   1.000
_cell.length_b   1.000
_cell.length_c   1.000
_cell.angle_alpha   90.00
_cell.angle_beta   90.00
_cell.angle_gamma   90.00
#
_symmetry.space_group_name_H-M   'P 1'
#
loop_
_entity.id
_entity.type
_entity.pdbx_description
1 polymer ?
#
loop_
_entity_poly.entity_id
_entity_poly.type
_entity_poly.pdbx_seq_one_letter_code
_entity_poly.pdbx_strand_id
1 'polypeptide(L)'
;MQTRWRILMALFYPLTVVSISAGLIAFLMLILKMDPLLIATVTLWFYLISIVSIYLITREALKALRMQQVFLGLIITIGALAVMSLLLLLWLR
;
A
#
# COMPACT_ATOMS: atom_id res chain seq x y z
N MET A 1 9.43 -18.40 20.75
CA MET A 1 8.18 -17.64 20.52
C MET A 1 8.39 -16.13 20.35
N GLN A 2 9.30 -15.49 21.08
CA GLN A 2 9.59 -14.04 20.98
C GLN A 2 9.99 -13.55 19.58
N THR A 3 10.73 -14.34 18.80
CA THR A 3 11.24 -13.93 17.48
C THR A 3 10.13 -13.71 16.46
N ARG A 4 9.07 -14.55 16.46
CA ARG A 4 7.94 -14.42 15.53
C ARG A 4 7.12 -13.17 15.78
N TRP A 5 6.86 -12.83 17.04
CA TRP A 5 6.15 -11.60 17.43
C TRP A 5 6.92 -10.34 17.06
N ARG A 6 8.25 -10.36 17.23
CA ARG A 6 9.11 -9.25 16.85
C ARG A 6 9.16 -9.03 15.33
N ILE A 7 9.14 -10.11 14.54
CA ILE A 7 9.02 -10.02 13.07
C ILE A 7 7.63 -9.50 12.66
N LEU A 8 6.56 -9.94 13.33
CA LEU A 8 5.21 -9.43 13.09
C LEU A 8 5.15 -7.92 13.37
N MET A 9 5.64 -7.46 14.53
CA MET A 9 5.67 -6.04 14.88
C MET A 9 6.50 -5.22 13.87
N ALA A 10 7.63 -5.76 13.40
CA ALA A 10 8.46 -5.13 12.38
C ALA A 10 7.75 -4.98 11.02
N LEU A 11 6.68 -5.75 10.77
CA LEU A 11 5.89 -5.66 9.54
C LEU A 11 4.64 -4.78 9.71
N PHE A 12 3.95 -4.93 10.84
CA PHE A 12 2.74 -4.16 11.15
C PHE A 12 3.02 -2.68 11.38
N TYR A 13 4.18 -2.33 11.96
CA TYR A 13 4.55 -0.94 12.18
C TYR A 13 4.66 -0.16 10.85
N PRO A 14 5.46 -0.58 9.86
CA PRO A 14 5.49 0.08 8.55
C PRO A 14 4.13 0.13 7.87
N LEU A 15 3.34 -0.97 7.91
CA LEU A 15 2.00 -1.00 7.30
C LEU A 15 1.05 0.03 7.92
N THR A 16 1.10 0.20 9.24
CA THR A 16 0.28 1.17 9.96
C THR A 16 0.67 2.59 9.58
N VAL A 17 1.97 2.89 9.56
CA VAL A 17 2.49 4.20 9.13
C VAL A 17 2.05 4.52 7.71
N VAL A 18 2.19 3.58 6.77
CA VAL A 18 1.75 3.76 5.38
C VAL A 18 0.25 4.02 5.28
N SER A 19 -0.57 3.31 6.05
CA SER A 19 -2.02 3.50 6.04
C SER A 19 -2.43 4.87 6.58
N ILE A 20 -1.78 5.34 7.65
CA ILE A 20 -1.98 6.68 8.20
C ILE A 20 -1.54 7.74 7.19
N SER A 21 -0.36 7.59 6.58
CA SER A 21 0.15 8.53 5.57
C SER A 21 -0.74 8.58 4.33
N ALA A 22 -1.21 7.44 3.84
CA ALA A 22 -2.14 7.37 2.71
C ALA A 22 -3.46 8.08 3.02
N GLY A 23 -3.99 7.88 4.23
CA GLY A 23 -5.19 8.58 4.72
C GLY A 23 -4.97 10.09 4.85
N LEU A 24 -3.82 10.52 5.36
CA LEU A 24 -3.45 11.94 5.44
C LEU A 24 -3.38 12.58 4.05
N ILE A 25 -2.74 11.90 3.09
CA ILE A 25 -2.65 12.36 1.69
C ILE A 25 -4.05 12.53 1.11
N ALA A 26 -4.90 11.50 1.25
CA ALA A 26 -6.28 11.57 0.75
C ALA A 26 -7.06 12.72 1.40
N PHE A 27 -6.92 12.90 2.73
CA PHE A 27 -7.57 13.97 3.48
C PHE A 27 -7.11 15.36 3.03
N LEU A 28 -5.81 15.57 2.82
CA LEU A 28 -5.28 16.84 2.29
C LEU A 28 -5.84 17.14 0.89
N MET A 29 -5.90 16.14 0.01
CA MET A 29 -6.47 16.34 -1.33
C MET A 29 -7.98 16.62 -1.30
N LEU A 30 -8.71 16.03 -0.35
CA LEU A 30 -10.12 16.34 -0.10
C LEU A 30 -10.30 17.80 0.33
N ILE A 31 -9.46 18.31 1.24
CA ILE A 31 -9.48 19.72 1.66
C ILE A 31 -9.21 20.65 0.46
N LEU A 32 -8.30 20.25 -0.43
CA LEU A 32 -7.95 20.98 -1.65
C LEU A 32 -9.03 20.86 -2.76
N LYS A 33 -10.15 20.18 -2.51
CA LYS A 33 -11.25 19.96 -3.46
C LYS A 33 -10.79 19.33 -4.79
N MET A 34 -9.81 18.43 -4.73
CA MET A 34 -9.35 17.70 -5.91
C MET A 34 -10.39 16.66 -6.37
N ASP A 35 -10.35 16.31 -7.66
CA ASP A 35 -11.24 15.30 -8.22
C ASP A 35 -11.12 13.96 -7.48
N PRO A 36 -12.25 13.33 -7.07
CA PRO A 36 -12.24 12.07 -6.31
C PRO A 36 -11.45 10.95 -7.00
N LEU A 37 -11.49 10.91 -8.34
CA LEU A 37 -10.74 9.94 -9.15
C LEU A 37 -9.23 10.17 -9.06
N LEU A 38 -8.79 11.43 -9.03
CA LEU A 38 -7.39 11.78 -8.86
C LEU A 38 -6.91 11.44 -7.44
N ILE A 39 -7.73 11.71 -6.42
CA ILE A 39 -7.44 11.32 -5.04
C ILE A 39 -7.25 9.81 -4.94
N ALA A 40 -8.22 9.02 -5.42
CA ALA A 40 -8.14 7.56 -5.42
C ALA A 40 -6.89 7.06 -6.14
N THR A 41 -6.57 7.63 -7.31
CA THR A 41 -5.41 7.24 -8.09
C THR A 41 -4.11 7.50 -7.32
N VAL A 42 -3.91 8.71 -6.79
CA VAL A 42 -2.67 9.03 -6.08
C VAL A 42 -2.53 8.21 -4.80
N THR A 43 -3.61 8.04 -4.04
CA THR A 43 -3.59 7.25 -2.80
C THR A 43 -3.29 5.77 -3.08
N LEU A 44 -3.89 5.17 -4.12
CA LEU A 44 -3.62 3.78 -4.51
C LEU A 44 -2.18 3.57 -4.97
N TRP A 45 -1.64 4.48 -5.78
CA TRP A 45 -0.25 4.41 -6.24
C TRP A 45 0.75 4.60 -5.09
N PHE A 46 0.48 5.53 -4.17
CA PHE A 46 1.28 5.70 -2.96
C PHE A 46 1.28 4.44 -2.09
N TYR A 47 0.10 3.83 -1.91
CA TYR A 47 -0.05 2.60 -1.13
C TYR A 47 0.67 1.42 -1.78
N LEU A 48 0.60 1.29 -3.11
CA LEU A 48 1.29 0.26 -3.88
C LEU A 48 2.81 0.35 -3.73
N ILE A 49 3.41 1.51 -4.01
CA ILE A 49 4.85 1.72 -3.91
C ILE A 49 5.35 1.45 -2.48
N SER A 50 4.57 1.89 -1.50
CA SER A 50 4.88 1.68 -0.09
C SER A 50 4.86 0.21 0.30
N ILE A 51 3.84 -0.56 -0.10
CA ILE A 51 3.76 -2.00 0.21
C ILE A 51 4.85 -2.78 -0.52
N VAL A 52 5.14 -2.45 -1.78
CA VAL A 52 6.26 -3.05 -2.52
C VAL A 52 7.59 -2.79 -1.78
N SER A 53 7.81 -1.58 -1.30
CA SER A 53 9.00 -1.23 -0.53
C SER A 53 9.10 -2.02 0.77
N ILE A 54 8.00 -2.13 1.53
CA ILE A 54 7.93 -2.94 2.75
C ILE A 54 8.23 -4.40 2.43
N TYR A 55 7.63 -4.95 1.37
CA TYR A 55 7.85 -6.32 0.94
C TYR A 55 9.32 -6.60 0.62
N LEU A 56 9.98 -5.71 -0.11
CA LEU A 56 11.41 -5.86 -0.45
C LEU A 56 12.29 -5.85 0.80
N ILE A 57 12.03 -4.93 1.75
CA ILE A 57 12.80 -4.81 3.00
C ILE A 57 12.56 -6.02 3.92
N THR A 58 11.33 -6.55 3.97
CA THR A 58 10.92 -7.60 4.91
C THR A 58 10.85 -8.99 4.29
N ARG A 59 11.30 -9.16 3.04
CA ARG A 59 11.18 -10.40 2.24
C ARG A 59 11.68 -11.64 2.98
N GLU A 60 12.85 -11.56 3.61
CA GLU A 60 13.46 -12.67 4.33
C GLU A 60 12.67 -13.03 5.60
N ALA A 61 12.14 -12.03 6.30
CA ALA A 61 11.23 -12.20 7.43
C ALA A 61 9.90 -12.86 7.02
N LEU A 62 9.35 -12.47 5.87
CA LEU A 62 8.13 -13.04 5.30
C LEU A 62 8.29 -14.49 4.85
N LYS A 63 9.44 -14.84 4.26
CA LYS A 63 9.79 -16.23 3.93
C LYS A 63 9.84 -17.09 5.19
N ALA A 64 10.49 -16.59 6.25
CA ALA A 64 10.57 -17.29 7.54
C ALA A 64 9.18 -17.53 8.18
N LEU A 65 8.20 -16.66 7.90
CA LEU A 65 6.81 -16.79 8.38
C LEU A 65 5.88 -17.53 7.39
N ARG A 66 6.36 -17.95 6.22
CA ARG A 66 5.54 -18.51 5.11
C ARG A 66 4.37 -17.60 4.66
N MET A 67 4.43 -16.29 4.91
CA MET A 67 3.37 -15.33 4.55
C MET A 67 3.64 -14.63 3.21
N GLN A 68 4.69 -15.01 2.49
CA GLN A 68 5.12 -14.35 1.26
C GLN A 68 4.03 -14.27 0.19
N GLN A 69 3.21 -15.33 0.06
CA GLN A 69 2.10 -15.39 -0.90
C GLN A 69 0.99 -14.39 -0.58
N VAL A 70 0.69 -14.15 0.70
CA VAL A 70 -0.35 -13.20 1.13
C VAL A 70 0.05 -11.77 0.74
N PHE A 71 1.31 -11.41 0.98
CA PHE A 71 1.83 -10.10 0.61
C PHE A 71 1.92 -9.89 -0.90
N LEU A 72 2.35 -10.92 -1.65
CA LEU A 72 2.33 -10.89 -3.11
C LEU A 72 0.91 -10.70 -3.63
N GLY A 73 -0.07 -11.41 -3.07
CA GLY A 73 -1.49 -11.25 -3.39
C GLY A 73 -1.96 -9.81 -3.17
N LEU A 74 -1.62 -9.21 -2.02
CA LEU A 74 -1.94 -7.80 -1.75
C LEU A 74 -1.33 -6.84 -2.78
N ILE A 75 -0.04 -7.01 -3.11
CA ILE A 75 0.64 -6.19 -4.12
C ILE A 75 -0.08 -6.29 -5.47
N ILE A 76 -0.44 -7.50 -5.90
CA ILE A 76 -1.12 -7.73 -7.18
C ILE A 76 -2.50 -7.06 -7.18
N THR A 77 -3.30 -7.27 -6.13
CA THR A 77 -4.66 -6.69 -6.04
C THR A 77 -4.60 -5.16 -6.04
N ILE A 78 -3.73 -4.56 -5.23
CA ILE A 78 -3.57 -3.11 -5.15
C ILE A 78 -2.99 -2.58 -6.47
N GLY A 79 -2.07 -3.32 -7.08
CA GLY A 79 -1.49 -2.98 -8.38
C GLY A 79 -2.54 -2.93 -9.48
N ALA A 80 -3.41 -3.93 -9.55
CA ALA A 80 -4.53 -3.96 -10.49
C ALA A 80 -5.47 -2.76 -10.27
N LEU A 81 -5.85 -2.48 -9.02
CA LEU A 81 -6.68 -1.32 -8.67
C LEU A 81 -6.01 0.00 -9.06
N ALA A 82 -4.71 0.16 -8.80
CA ALA A 82 -3.95 1.37 -9.13
C ALA A 82 -3.85 1.60 -10.64
N VAL A 83 -3.64 0.53 -11.42
CA VAL A 83 -3.62 0.58 -12.89
C VAL A 83 -5.01 0.90 -13.44
N MET A 84 -6.07 0.25 -12.94
CA MET A 84 -7.44 0.56 -13.34
C MET A 84 -7.81 2.02 -13.03
N SER A 85 -7.44 2.52 -11.84
CA SER A 85 -7.68 3.92 -11.46
C SER A 85 -6.94 4.89 -12.38
N LEU A 86 -5.70 4.59 -12.75
CA LEU A 86 -4.92 5.40 -13.69
C LEU A 86 -5.54 5.37 -15.09
N LEU A 87 -5.94 4.21 -15.59
CA LEU A 87 -6.61 4.07 -16.88
C LEU A 87 -7.92 4.87 -16.92
N LEU A 88 -8.71 4.80 -15.85
CA LEU A 88 -9.93 5.61 -15.72
C LEU A 88 -9.59 7.10 -15.71
N LEU A 89 -8.56 7.53 -14.98
CA LEU A 89 -8.14 8.93 -14.94
C LEU A 89 -7.67 9.45 -16.31
N LEU A 90 -7.00 8.60 -17.09
CA LEU A 90 -6.53 8.94 -18.44
C LEU A 90 -7.65 8.90 -19.49
N TRP A 91 -8.67 8.05 -19.30
CA TRP A 91 -9.82 7.98 -20.20
C TRP A 91 -10.80 9.13 -19.97
N LEU A 92 -11.06 9.48 -18.70
CA LEU A 92 -12.09 10.43 -18.31
C LEU A 92 -11.65 11.90 -18.39
N ARG A 93 -10.36 12.14 -18.66
CA ARG A 93 -9.73 13.47 -18.75
C ARG A 93 -9.45 13.82 -20.21
#